data_AF-A0A925Q064-F1
#
_entry.id   AF-A0A925Q064-F1
#
_cell.length_a   1.000
_cell.length_b   1.000
_cell.length_c   1.000
_cell.angle_alpha   90.00
_cell.angle_beta   90.00
_cell.angle_gamma   90.00
#
_symmetry.space_group_name_H-M   'P 1'
#
loop_
_entity.id
_entity.type
_entity.pdbx_description
1 polymer ?
#
loop_
_entity_poly.entity_id
_entity_poly.type
_entity_poly.pdbx_seq_one_letter_code
_entity_poly.pdbx_strand_id
1 'polypeptide(L)'
;MRIALVYSRGLTGLDAPLVRVEAHVGGGLPQFRIVGLPDTEVKEARDRVRAALNTSRFQFPDGRVTVNLAPADLPKESGRFDLPIAIGILAASGQVPAHLLPQLEFAGELALSGELRPIHGALAMAFGAHRDGRAFVIPESVA
;
A
#
# COMPACT_ATOMS: atom_id res chain seq x y z
N MET A 1 -1.66 6.41 -16.59
CA MET A 1 -3.01 6.05 -16.12
C MET A 1 -3.27 6.80 -14.83
N ARG A 2 -4.47 7.36 -14.60
CA ARG A 2 -4.81 8.03 -13.32
C ARG A 2 -5.20 7.06 -12.20
N ILE A 3 -5.28 5.77 -12.51
CA ILE A 3 -5.53 4.69 -11.57
C ILE A 3 -4.40 3.66 -11.65
N ALA A 4 -3.98 3.13 -10.52
CA ALA A 4 -3.07 2.01 -10.41
C ALA A 4 -3.65 0.96 -9.45
N LEU A 5 -3.39 -0.31 -9.76
CA LEU A 5 -3.73 -1.47 -8.93
C LEU A 5 -2.44 -2.08 -8.39
N VAL A 6 -2.37 -2.21 -7.07
CA VAL A 6 -1.29 -2.89 -6.36
C VAL A 6 -1.90 -4.02 -5.56
N TYR A 7 -1.22 -5.17 -5.52
CA TYR A 7 -1.65 -6.30 -4.72
C TYR A 7 -0.92 -6.30 -3.37
N SER A 8 -1.66 -6.69 -2.34
CA SER A 8 -1.18 -6.87 -0.97
C SER A 8 -1.94 -8.04 -0.33
N ARG A 9 -1.72 -8.30 0.94
CA ARG A 9 -2.45 -9.33 1.69
C ARG A 9 -2.85 -8.86 3.07
N GLY A 10 -4.04 -9.29 3.46
CA GLY A 10 -4.45 -9.28 4.86
C GLY A 10 -3.80 -10.43 5.62
N LEU A 11 -4.10 -10.50 6.91
CA LEU A 11 -3.71 -11.62 7.75
C LEU A 11 -4.91 -12.04 8.61
N THR A 12 -5.28 -13.32 8.54
CA THR A 12 -6.40 -13.89 9.29
C THR A 12 -5.97 -15.26 9.79
N GLY A 13 -5.44 -15.30 11.02
CA GLY A 13 -4.81 -16.51 11.55
C GLY A 13 -3.58 -16.89 10.71
N LEU A 14 -3.62 -18.08 10.09
CA LEU A 14 -2.58 -18.57 9.19
C LEU A 14 -2.87 -18.25 7.71
N ASP A 15 -4.06 -17.74 7.41
CA ASP A 15 -4.43 -17.36 6.05
C ASP A 15 -4.01 -15.92 5.75
N ALA A 16 -3.62 -15.69 4.50
CA ALA A 16 -3.25 -14.39 3.98
C ALA A 16 -4.12 -14.05 2.77
N PRO A 17 -5.38 -13.61 3.00
CA PRO A 17 -6.31 -13.31 1.91
C PRO A 17 -5.81 -12.13 1.07
N LEU A 18 -6.04 -12.21 -0.25
CA LEU A 18 -5.63 -11.18 -1.19
C LEU A 18 -6.35 -9.86 -0.91
N VAL A 19 -5.58 -8.77 -0.88
CA VAL A 19 -6.09 -7.40 -0.78
C VAL A 19 -5.65 -6.62 -2.01
N ARG A 20 -6.62 -5.98 -2.67
CA ARG A 20 -6.40 -5.07 -3.79
C ARG A 20 -6.34 -3.64 -3.27
N VAL A 21 -5.26 -2.95 -3.61
CA VAL A 21 -5.04 -1.54 -3.32
C VAL A 21 -5.16 -0.75 -4.62
N GLU A 22 -6.28 -0.06 -4.78
CA GLU A 22 -6.55 0.77 -5.96
C GLU A 22 -6.32 2.23 -5.60
N ALA A 23 -5.32 2.85 -6.23
CA ALA A 23 -5.02 4.26 -6.04
C ALA A 23 -5.46 5.05 -7.27
N HIS A 24 -6.33 6.03 -7.07
CA HIS A 24 -6.74 7.00 -8.08
C HIS A 24 -6.14 8.37 -7.73
N VAL A 25 -5.46 9.01 -8.69
CA VAL A 25 -4.98 10.38 -8.61
C VAL A 25 -5.73 11.25 -9.62
N GLY A 26 -6.53 12.19 -9.11
CA GLY A 26 -7.36 13.11 -9.88
C GLY A 26 -7.04 14.58 -9.61
N GLY A 27 -7.57 15.49 -10.43
CA GLY A 27 -7.44 16.93 -10.22
C GLY A 27 -8.42 17.47 -9.15
N GLY A 28 -8.29 18.75 -8.83
CA GLY A 28 -9.11 19.45 -7.83
C GLY A 28 -8.30 19.86 -6.60
N LEU A 29 -8.99 20.23 -5.52
CA LEU A 29 -8.34 20.60 -4.26
C LEU A 29 -7.63 19.40 -3.62
N PRO A 30 -6.50 19.62 -2.93
CA PRO A 30 -5.78 18.56 -2.24
C PRO A 30 -6.68 17.81 -1.25
N GLN A 31 -6.86 16.52 -1.49
CA GLN A 31 -7.64 15.65 -0.60
C GLN A 31 -7.06 14.24 -0.64
N PHE A 32 -6.95 13.59 0.52
CA PHE A 32 -6.57 12.19 0.62
C PHE A 32 -7.66 11.40 1.35
N ARG A 33 -8.14 10.33 0.72
CA ARG A 33 -9.18 9.46 1.26
C ARG A 33 -8.78 8.00 1.08
N ILE A 34 -8.95 7.20 2.13
CA ILE A 34 -8.86 5.74 2.08
C ILE A 34 -10.25 5.17 2.37
N VAL A 35 -10.66 4.16 1.62
CA VAL A 35 -11.88 3.39 1.80
C VAL A 35 -11.50 1.96 2.20
N GLY A 36 -12.16 1.41 3.21
CA GLY A 36 -11.92 0.04 3.69
C GLY A 36 -11.05 -0.05 4.96
N LEU A 37 -10.74 1.07 5.63
CA LEU A 37 -10.07 1.14 6.94
C LEU A 37 -10.89 1.96 7.95
N PRO A 38 -10.69 1.76 9.27
CA PRO A 38 -11.21 2.64 10.32
C PRO A 38 -10.68 4.09 10.23
N ASP A 39 -11.48 5.08 10.64
CA ASP A 39 -11.14 6.51 10.50
C ASP A 39 -9.81 6.93 11.15
N THR A 40 -9.46 6.38 12.31
CA THR A 40 -8.18 6.66 12.99
C THR A 40 -7.01 6.16 12.15
N GLU A 41 -7.09 4.93 11.67
CA GLU A 41 -6.10 4.30 10.81
C GLU A 41 -5.91 5.04 9.48
N VAL A 42 -6.99 5.58 8.92
CA VAL A 42 -6.91 6.41 7.71
C VAL A 42 -6.08 7.67 7.93
N LYS A 43 -6.26 8.35 9.08
CA LYS A 43 -5.52 9.57 9.40
C LYS A 43 -4.03 9.29 9.57
N GLU A 44 -3.70 8.22 10.30
CA GLU A 44 -2.30 7.86 10.53
C GLU A 44 -1.61 7.40 9.24
N ALA A 45 -2.24 6.52 8.45
CA ALA A 45 -1.70 6.05 7.18
C ALA A 45 -1.46 7.19 6.20
N ARG A 46 -2.38 8.18 6.14
CA ARG A 46 -2.19 9.40 5.34
C ARG A 46 -0.91 10.13 5.71
N ASP A 47 -0.74 10.39 7.00
CA ASP A 47 0.36 11.21 7.50
C ASP A 47 1.69 10.47 7.29
N ARG A 48 1.73 9.15 7.52
CA ARG A 48 2.87 8.26 7.24
C ARG A 48 3.23 8.20 5.76
N VAL A 49 2.28 7.85 4.89
CA VAL A 49 2.52 7.73 3.44
C VAL A 49 2.99 9.04 2.85
N ARG A 50 2.34 10.17 3.19
CA ARG A 50 2.73 11.48 2.65
C ARG A 50 4.13 11.88 3.11
N ALA A 51 4.43 11.76 4.40
CA ALA A 51 5.75 12.09 4.93
C ALA A 51 6.83 11.20 4.32
N ALA A 52 6.60 9.88 4.27
CA ALA A 52 7.54 8.92 3.72
C ALA A 52 7.88 9.18 2.25
N LEU A 53 6.86 9.46 1.42
CA LEU A 53 7.06 9.79 0.01
C LEU A 53 7.91 11.07 -0.15
N ASN A 54 7.56 12.13 0.59
CA ASN A 54 8.30 13.39 0.53
C ASN A 54 9.76 13.23 1.00
N THR A 55 9.98 12.53 2.11
CA THR A 55 11.34 12.27 2.66
C THR A 55 12.17 11.42 1.70
N SER A 56 11.52 10.48 1.00
CA SER A 56 12.13 9.64 -0.03
C SER A 56 12.31 10.34 -1.39
N ARG A 57 12.09 11.67 -1.45
CA ARG A 57 12.23 12.50 -2.66
C ARG A 57 11.25 12.16 -3.78
N PHE A 58 10.16 11.47 -3.48
CA PHE A 58 9.02 11.35 -4.38
C PHE A 58 8.07 12.52 -4.18
N GLN A 59 7.21 12.75 -5.17
CA GLN A 59 6.20 13.80 -5.12
C GLN A 59 4.86 13.22 -4.67
N PHE A 60 4.32 13.72 -3.56
CA PHE A 60 2.92 13.46 -3.24
C PHE A 60 2.03 14.32 -4.17
N PRO A 61 1.00 13.76 -4.84
CA PRO A 61 0.18 14.54 -5.78
C PRO A 61 -0.59 15.69 -5.13
N ASP A 62 -0.60 16.86 -5.77
CA ASP A 62 -1.31 18.08 -5.31
C ASP A 62 -2.84 18.02 -5.46
N GLY A 63 -3.37 16.95 -6.05
CA GLY A 63 -4.79 16.79 -6.32
C GLY A 63 -5.54 15.90 -5.32
N ARG A 64 -6.63 15.29 -5.81
CA ARG A 64 -7.40 14.32 -5.04
C ARG A 64 -6.80 12.93 -5.21
N VAL A 65 -6.42 12.33 -4.10
CA VAL A 65 -5.96 10.94 -4.01
C VAL A 65 -7.05 10.13 -3.31
N THR A 66 -7.53 9.09 -3.96
CA THR A 66 -8.49 8.13 -3.40
C THR A 66 -7.91 6.74 -3.47
N VAL A 67 -7.88 6.07 -2.33
CA VAL A 67 -7.35 4.72 -2.17
C VAL A 67 -8.51 3.81 -1.75
N ASN A 68 -8.69 2.70 -2.45
CA ASN A 68 -9.67 1.68 -2.10
C ASN A 68 -8.94 0.39 -1.73
N LEU A 69 -9.26 -0.16 -0.55
CA LEU A 69 -8.78 -1.46 -0.09
C LEU A 69 -9.92 -2.48 -0.16
N ALA A 70 -9.81 -3.43 -1.08
CA ALA A 70 -10.81 -4.47 -1.27
C ALA A 70 -10.23 -5.87 -0.98
N PRO A 71 -11.01 -6.80 -0.44
CA PRO A 71 -12.43 -6.67 -0.09
C PRO A 71 -12.64 -6.03 1.31
N ALA A 72 -13.77 -5.34 1.50
CA ALA A 72 -14.01 -4.47 2.67
C ALA A 72 -14.25 -5.22 3.99
N ASP A 73 -14.67 -6.48 3.90
CA ASP A 73 -15.05 -7.40 4.98
C ASP A 73 -13.85 -8.04 5.73
N LEU A 74 -12.65 -8.00 5.16
CA LEU A 74 -11.46 -8.53 5.84
C LEU A 74 -10.94 -7.58 6.93
N PRO A 75 -10.46 -8.12 8.07
CA PRO A 75 -9.74 -7.33 9.06
C PRO A 75 -8.45 -6.80 8.42
N LYS A 76 -8.30 -5.48 8.41
CA LYS A 76 -7.16 -4.77 7.83
C LYS A 76 -6.53 -3.94 8.91
N GLU A 77 -5.36 -4.35 9.37
CA GLU A 77 -4.51 -3.50 10.20
C GLU A 77 -3.73 -2.56 9.29
N SER A 78 -3.78 -1.25 9.55
CA SER A 78 -3.25 -0.24 8.62
C SER A 78 -1.78 -0.36 8.25
N GLY A 79 -0.89 -0.62 9.21
CA GLY A 79 0.56 -0.42 9.02
C GLY A 79 1.11 -1.14 7.79
N ARG A 80 0.73 -2.41 7.57
CA ARG A 80 1.21 -3.22 6.44
C ARG A 80 0.80 -2.68 5.06
N PHE A 81 -0.25 -1.86 5.00
CA PHE A 81 -0.77 -1.30 3.76
C PHE A 81 -0.12 0.03 3.37
N ASP A 82 0.71 0.63 4.22
CA ASP A 82 1.36 1.91 3.91
C ASP A 82 2.21 1.81 2.63
N LEU A 83 3.05 0.78 2.51
CA LEU A 83 3.88 0.55 1.32
C LEU A 83 3.05 0.35 0.04
N PRO A 84 2.12 -0.61 -0.05
CA PRO A 84 1.33 -0.80 -1.27
C PRO A 84 0.48 0.44 -1.62
N ILE A 85 0.03 1.22 -0.63
CA ILE A 85 -0.65 2.50 -0.87
C ILE A 85 0.31 3.50 -1.51
N ALA A 86 1.52 3.67 -0.97
CA ALA A 86 2.54 4.56 -1.51
C ALA A 86 2.90 4.17 -2.96
N ILE A 87 3.15 2.89 -3.22
CA ILE A 87 3.42 2.37 -4.57
C ILE A 87 2.26 2.64 -5.52
N GLY A 88 1.01 2.46 -5.07
CA GLY A 88 -0.17 2.76 -5.87
C GLY A 88 -0.25 4.23 -6.27
N ILE A 89 0.02 5.15 -5.33
CA ILE A 89 0.06 6.59 -5.59
C ILE A 89 1.16 6.94 -6.58
N LEU A 90 2.37 6.38 -6.40
CA LEU A 90 3.49 6.61 -7.31
C LEU A 90 3.19 6.10 -8.72
N ALA A 91 2.57 4.92 -8.84
CA ALA A 91 2.23 4.34 -10.14
C ALA A 91 1.12 5.13 -10.84
N ALA A 92 0.09 5.55 -10.11
CA ALA A 92 -1.01 6.37 -10.62
C ALA A 92 -0.56 7.79 -11.01
N SER A 93 0.51 8.31 -10.40
CA SER A 93 1.15 9.58 -10.76
C SER A 93 2.26 9.43 -11.81
N GLY A 94 2.56 8.20 -12.26
CA GLY A 94 3.56 7.93 -13.30
C GLY A 94 5.02 8.01 -12.82
N GLN A 95 5.26 8.00 -11.51
CA GLN A 95 6.60 8.05 -10.91
C GLN A 95 7.30 6.69 -10.85
N VAL A 96 6.55 5.58 -10.98
CA VAL A 96 7.10 4.21 -11.02
C VAL A 96 6.46 3.39 -12.15
N PRO A 97 7.15 2.35 -12.67
CA PRO A 97 6.66 1.54 -13.79
C PRO A 97 5.46 0.67 -13.39
N ALA A 98 4.25 1.13 -13.73
CA ALA A 98 3.01 0.42 -13.42
C ALA A 98 2.90 -0.97 -14.10
N HIS A 99 3.61 -1.21 -15.19
CA HIS A 99 3.56 -2.48 -15.94
C HIS A 99 4.18 -3.67 -15.18
N LEU A 100 4.99 -3.42 -14.15
CA LEU A 100 5.59 -4.46 -13.31
C LEU A 100 4.65 -4.92 -12.18
N LEU A 101 3.71 -4.06 -11.76
CA LEU A 101 2.85 -4.29 -10.60
C LEU A 101 2.00 -5.58 -10.66
N PRO A 102 1.48 -6.03 -11.82
CA PRO A 102 0.67 -7.25 -11.86
C PRO A 102 1.41 -8.52 -11.39
N GLN A 103 2.74 -8.51 -11.41
CA GLN A 103 3.60 -9.63 -11.03
C GLN A 103 4.07 -9.56 -9.57
N LEU A 104 3.73 -8.47 -8.87
CA LEU A 104 4.25 -8.14 -7.56
C LEU A 104 3.12 -8.01 -6.54
N GLU A 105 3.42 -8.44 -5.33
CA GLU A 105 2.63 -8.17 -4.13
C GLU A 105 3.50 -7.44 -3.11
N PHE A 106 2.95 -6.44 -2.43
CA PHE A 106 3.69 -5.61 -1.47
C PHE A 106 3.02 -5.63 -0.11
N ALA A 107 3.83 -5.60 0.94
CA ALA A 107 3.37 -5.29 2.29
C ALA A 107 4.53 -4.66 3.06
N GLY A 108 4.25 -3.65 3.88
CA GLY A 108 5.28 -2.91 4.61
C GLY A 108 4.71 -1.68 5.29
N GLU A 109 5.23 -1.36 6.46
CA GLU A 109 4.91 -0.11 7.16
C GLU A 109 5.89 1.00 6.76
N LEU A 110 5.41 2.24 6.70
CA LEU A 110 6.24 3.41 6.41
C LEU A 110 6.38 4.27 7.65
N ALA A 111 7.62 4.56 8.03
CA ALA A 111 7.90 5.60 9.02
C ALA A 111 7.82 7.00 8.37
N LEU A 112 7.60 8.04 9.19
CA LEU A 112 7.68 9.44 8.72
C LEU A 112 9.04 9.80 8.12
N SER A 113 10.10 9.10 8.54
CA SER A 113 11.47 9.18 8.01
C SER A 113 11.64 8.62 6.60
N GLY A 114 10.63 7.96 6.03
CA GLY A 114 10.75 7.22 4.77
C GLY A 114 11.32 5.80 4.94
N GLU A 115 11.69 5.41 6.16
CA GLU A 115 12.15 4.05 6.43
C GLU A 115 11.01 3.04 6.29
N LEU A 116 11.36 1.88 5.74
CA LEU A 116 10.49 0.71 5.65
C LEU A 116 10.61 -0.11 6.94
N ARG A 117 9.47 -0.40 7.57
CA ARG A 117 9.41 -1.17 8.82
C ARG A 117 8.85 -2.58 8.56
N PRO A 118 9.42 -3.60 9.21
CA PRO A 118 8.98 -4.98 9.04
C PRO A 118 7.53 -5.16 9.49
N ILE A 119 6.90 -6.23 9.00
CA ILE A 119 5.50 -6.55 9.26
C ILE A 119 5.35 -7.95 9.86
N HIS A 120 4.28 -8.16 10.63
CA HIS A 120 3.91 -9.47 11.12
C HIS A 120 3.18 -10.30 10.07
N GLY A 121 3.48 -11.61 10.04
CA GLY A 121 2.83 -12.57 9.13
C GLY A 121 3.48 -12.66 7.74
N ALA A 122 4.70 -12.17 7.57
CA ALA A 122 5.41 -12.16 6.28
C ALA A 122 5.47 -13.55 5.62
N LEU A 123 5.66 -14.62 6.41
CA LEU A 123 5.70 -16.00 5.90
C LEU A 123 4.36 -16.43 5.27
N ALA A 124 3.24 -16.21 5.97
CA ALA A 124 1.91 -16.56 5.47
C ALA A 124 1.56 -15.77 4.21
N MET A 125 1.91 -14.47 4.18
CA MET A 125 1.70 -13.62 3.02
C MET A 125 2.58 -14.02 1.83
N ALA A 126 3.86 -14.32 2.06
CA ALA A 126 4.77 -14.81 1.02
C ALA A 126 4.28 -16.13 0.42
N PHE A 127 3.82 -17.06 1.27
CA PHE A 127 3.25 -18.32 0.82
C PHE A 127 1.99 -18.11 -0.02
N GLY A 128 1.11 -17.20 0.41
CA GLY A 128 -0.05 -16.80 -0.37
C GLY A 128 0.33 -16.24 -1.74
N ALA A 129 1.27 -15.28 -1.78
CA ALA A 129 1.71 -14.63 -3.01
C ALA A 129 2.30 -15.64 -3.99
N HIS A 130 3.09 -16.59 -3.48
CA HIS A 130 3.64 -17.69 -4.24
C HIS A 130 2.55 -18.57 -4.86
N ARG A 131 1.49 -18.91 -4.12
CA ARG A 131 0.35 -19.68 -4.64
C ARG A 131 -0.38 -18.99 -5.79
N ASP A 132 -0.41 -17.66 -5.78
CA ASP A 132 -1.01 -16.86 -6.85
C ASP A 132 -0.02 -16.50 -7.97
N GLY A 133 1.21 -17.04 -7.93
CA GLY A 133 2.22 -16.85 -8.96
C GLY A 133 2.86 -15.46 -9.00
N ARG A 134 2.87 -14.73 -7.88
CA ARG A 134 3.45 -13.39 -7.77
C ARG A 134 4.65 -13.37 -6.83
N ALA A 135 5.60 -12.48 -7.10
CA ALA A 135 6.72 -12.24 -6.19
C ALA A 135 6.27 -11.32 -5.04
N PHE A 136 6.70 -11.64 -3.82
CA PHE A 136 6.33 -10.86 -2.63
C PHE A 136 7.48 -9.94 -2.23
N VAL A 137 7.21 -8.64 -2.19
CA VAL A 137 8.15 -7.59 -1.82
C VAL A 137 7.82 -7.09 -0.42
N ILE A 138 8.79 -7.24 0.49
CA ILE A 138 8.67 -6.82 1.88
C ILE A 138 9.92 -6.05 2.33
N PRO A 139 9.79 -5.20 3.35
CA PRO A 139 10.93 -4.62 4.06
C PRO A 139 11.90 -5.71 4.51
N GLU A 140 13.19 -5.43 4.39
CA GLU A 140 14.21 -6.27 4.99
C GLU A 140 14.01 -6.29 6.51
N SER A 141 13.92 -7.47 7.10
CA SER A 141 13.92 -7.60 8.55
C SER A 141 15.35 -7.42 9.05
N VAL A 142 15.60 -6.36 9.81
CA VAL A 142 16.81 -6.31 10.64
C VAL A 142 16.61 -7.36 11.74
N ALA A 143 17.40 -8.43 11.68
CA ALA A 143 17.45 -9.50 12.67
C ALA A 143 18.03 -9.01 14.00
#